data_AF-A0A927T115-F1
#
_entry.id   AF-A0A927T115-F1
#
_cell.length_a   1.000
_cell.length_b   1.000
_cell.length_c   1.000
_cell.angle_alpha   90.00
_cell.angle_beta   90.00
_cell.angle_gamma   90.00
#
_symmetry.space_group_name_H-M   'P 1'
#
loop_
_entity.id
_entity.type
_entity.pdbx_description
1 polymer ?
#
loop_
_entity_poly.entity_id
_entity_poly.type
_entity_poly.pdbx_seq_one_letter_code
_entity_poly.pdbx_strand_id
1 'polypeptide(L)'
;MKGASKFEKLISIKSVPASGAEGGTIEVTELDSPVKQYIDDRKDTPSQDYTYNRTAEKFDKVKNICDGKPHEFLTVFSDGTGTYCKGTAQTWKNEFSAGSAQEATLHIVATEIADKTAEEVTALLA
;
A
#
# COMPACT_ATOMS: atom_id res chain seq x y z
N MET A 1 21.70 -0.14 -18.46
CA MET A 1 22.46 -0.04 -17.18
C MET A 1 21.50 0.29 -16.06
N LYS A 2 21.81 -0.16 -14.83
CA LYS A 2 21.02 -0.13 -13.57
C LYS A 2 20.17 -1.39 -13.43
N GLY A 3 20.64 -2.46 -12.80
CA GLY A 3 21.19 -2.48 -11.45
C GLY A 3 20.03 -2.87 -10.53
N ALA A 4 19.72 -4.17 -10.50
CA ALA A 4 18.62 -4.74 -9.76
C ALA A 4 18.69 -4.29 -8.30
N SER A 5 17.80 -3.38 -7.91
CA SER A 5 17.52 -3.10 -6.51
C SER A 5 16.81 -4.33 -5.95
N LYS A 6 17.57 -5.21 -5.32
CA LYS A 6 17.03 -6.35 -4.58
C LYS A 6 16.12 -5.82 -3.49
N PHE A 7 14.85 -6.18 -3.52
CA PHE A 7 13.95 -5.92 -2.41
C PHE A 7 14.48 -6.67 -1.18
N GLU A 8 14.81 -5.94 -0.13
CA GLU A 8 15.14 -6.54 1.16
C GLU A 8 13.91 -6.58 2.05
N LYS A 9 13.78 -7.64 2.86
CA LYS A 9 12.66 -7.77 3.78
C LYS A 9 12.68 -6.63 4.80
N LEU A 10 11.74 -5.70 4.68
CA LEU A 10 11.55 -4.61 5.64
C LEU A 10 10.95 -5.15 6.94
N ILE A 11 9.71 -5.62 6.89
CA ILE A 11 8.93 -6.02 8.06
C ILE A 11 7.95 -7.15 7.71
N SER A 12 7.53 -7.93 8.71
CA SER A 12 6.36 -8.79 8.59
C SER A 12 5.11 -8.02 9.00
N ILE A 13 4.09 -8.03 8.15
CA ILE A 13 2.81 -7.36 8.35
C ILE A 13 1.76 -8.33 8.91
N LYS A 14 0.74 -7.78 9.57
CA LYS A 14 -0.42 -8.48 10.13
C LYS A 14 -1.66 -8.30 9.27
N SER A 15 -1.77 -7.18 8.56
CA SER A 15 -2.84 -6.91 7.60
C SER A 15 -2.30 -6.10 6.42
N VAL A 16 -3.01 -6.22 5.30
CA VAL A 16 -2.81 -5.44 4.07
C VAL A 16 -4.04 -4.55 3.84
N PRO A 17 -3.90 -3.46 3.08
CA PRO A 17 -5.05 -2.68 2.63
C PRO A 17 -5.95 -3.51 1.71
N ALA A 18 -7.19 -3.07 1.55
CA ALA A 18 -8.09 -3.66 0.57
C ALA A 18 -7.52 -3.48 -0.85
N SER A 19 -7.64 -4.50 -1.70
CA SER A 19 -7.16 -4.48 -3.09
C SER A 19 -8.00 -3.62 -4.04
N GLY A 20 -9.09 -3.01 -3.54
CA GLY A 20 -9.99 -2.20 -4.33
C GLY A 20 -10.63 -1.09 -3.51
N ALA A 21 -11.01 -0.04 -4.22
CA ALA A 21 -11.89 1.02 -3.76
C ALA A 21 -12.94 1.26 -4.86
N GLU A 22 -14.15 1.66 -4.51
CA GLU A 22 -15.15 2.07 -5.50
C GLU A 22 -14.58 3.24 -6.33
N GLY A 23 -14.73 3.17 -7.66
CA GLY A 23 -14.31 4.24 -8.55
C GLY A 23 -15.17 5.49 -8.35
N GLY A 24 -14.54 6.67 -8.43
CA GLY A 24 -15.28 7.92 -8.45
C GLY A 24 -16.17 8.02 -9.69
N THR A 25 -17.28 8.76 -9.58
CA THR A 25 -18.16 9.06 -10.70
C THR A 25 -18.44 10.55 -10.77
N ILE A 26 -18.53 11.08 -11.99
CA ILE A 26 -18.94 12.46 -12.25
C ILE A 26 -20.38 12.42 -12.79
N GLU A 27 -21.31 13.05 -12.07
CA GLU A 27 -22.69 13.19 -12.54
C GLU A 27 -22.74 14.22 -13.68
N VAL A 28 -23.22 13.79 -14.85
CA VAL A 28 -23.26 14.60 -16.09
C VAL A 28 -24.69 14.67 -16.66
N THR A 29 -25.70 14.47 -15.82
CA THR A 29 -27.11 14.48 -16.20
C THR A 29 -27.50 15.81 -16.86
N GLU A 30 -27.97 15.75 -18.11
CA GLU A 30 -28.54 16.91 -18.81
C GLU A 30 -30.00 17.18 -18.38
N LEU A 31 -30.47 18.41 -18.57
CA LEU A 31 -31.76 18.89 -18.03
C LEU A 31 -32.97 18.13 -18.60
N ASP A 32 -32.88 17.66 -19.83
CA ASP A 32 -33.91 16.90 -20.54
C ASP A 32 -33.79 15.39 -20.32
N SER A 33 -32.75 14.94 -19.61
CA SER A 33 -32.51 13.54 -19.38
C SER A 33 -33.48 13.00 -18.31
N PRO A 34 -34.28 11.98 -18.62
CA PRO A 34 -35.27 11.43 -17.68
C PRO A 34 -34.63 10.56 -16.58
N VAL A 35 -33.32 10.29 -16.68
CA VAL A 35 -32.56 9.44 -15.75
C VAL A 35 -31.18 10.07 -15.50
N LYS A 36 -30.62 9.80 -14.32
CA LYS A 36 -29.26 10.25 -14.00
C LYS A 36 -28.22 9.55 -14.85
N GLN A 37 -27.24 10.31 -15.32
CA GLN A 37 -26.13 9.81 -16.13
C GLN A 37 -24.79 10.13 -15.45
N TYR A 38 -23.86 9.18 -15.53
CA TYR A 38 -22.57 9.25 -14.87
C TYR A 38 -21.46 8.87 -15.85
N ILE A 39 -20.28 9.46 -15.67
CA ILE A 39 -19.02 9.02 -16.29
C ILE A 39 -18.02 8.66 -15.19
N ASP A 40 -17.07 7.79 -15.53
CA ASP A 40 -15.98 7.42 -14.61
C ASP A 40 -15.09 8.65 -14.32
N ASP A 41 -14.82 8.89 -13.04
CA ASP A 41 -13.81 9.88 -12.62
C ASP A 41 -12.40 9.30 -12.75
N ARG A 42 -11.38 10.13 -12.50
CA ARG A 42 -9.99 9.70 -12.48
C ARG A 42 -9.80 8.60 -11.45
N LYS A 43 -9.08 7.54 -11.84
CA LYS A 43 -8.69 6.47 -10.94
C LYS A 43 -7.85 7.05 -9.79
N ASP A 44 -8.33 6.89 -8.57
CA ASP A 44 -7.56 7.23 -7.38
C ASP A 44 -6.50 6.15 -7.11
N THR A 45 -5.37 6.55 -6.53
CA THR A 45 -4.38 5.64 -5.97
C THR A 45 -4.62 5.58 -4.46
N PRO A 46 -5.38 4.59 -3.98
CA PRO A 46 -5.76 4.54 -2.58
C PRO A 46 -4.52 4.43 -1.70
N SER A 47 -4.59 5.10 -0.55
CA SER A 47 -3.57 4.98 0.50
C SER A 47 -3.40 3.52 0.90
N GLN A 48 -2.15 3.10 1.09
CA GLN A 48 -1.83 1.71 1.43
C GLN A 48 -1.46 1.63 2.92
N ASP A 49 -2.40 1.16 3.74
CA ASP A 49 -2.23 1.01 5.19
C ASP A 49 -1.94 -0.45 5.57
N TYR A 50 -0.75 -0.67 6.11
CA TYR A 50 -0.29 -1.97 6.60
C TYR A 50 -0.12 -1.94 8.10
N THR A 51 -0.74 -2.88 8.82
CA THR A 51 -0.53 -3.03 10.26
C THR A 51 0.59 -4.02 10.53
N TYR A 52 1.45 -3.77 11.52
CA TYR A 52 2.48 -4.70 11.95
C TYR A 52 2.66 -4.72 13.47
N ASN A 53 3.14 -5.86 14.00
CA ASN A 53 3.47 -5.99 15.42
C ASN A 53 4.69 -5.11 15.75
N ARG A 54 4.50 -4.19 16.68
CA ARG A 54 5.48 -3.16 17.05
C ARG A 54 6.45 -3.66 18.13
N THR A 55 7.73 -3.69 17.79
CA THR A 55 8.85 -3.65 18.76
C THR A 55 9.67 -2.37 18.51
N ALA A 56 10.58 -2.00 19.41
CA ALA A 56 11.45 -0.84 19.19
C ALA A 56 12.25 -0.98 17.89
N GLU A 57 12.95 -2.11 17.72
CA GLU A 57 13.74 -2.44 16.53
C GLU A 57 12.92 -2.36 15.24
N LYS A 58 11.71 -2.96 15.24
CA LYS A 58 10.82 -2.96 14.08
C LYS A 58 10.34 -1.55 13.75
N PHE A 59 9.99 -0.77 14.76
CA PHE A 59 9.55 0.60 14.57
C PHE A 59 10.66 1.48 14.01
N ASP A 60 11.87 1.39 14.55
CA ASP A 60 13.01 2.16 14.08
C ASP A 60 13.40 1.78 12.64
N LYS A 61 13.36 0.48 12.31
CA LYS A 61 13.61 0.00 10.94
C LYS A 61 12.62 0.59 9.93
N VAL A 62 11.32 0.62 10.26
CA VAL A 62 10.30 1.25 9.40
C VAL A 62 10.46 2.77 9.42
N LYS A 63 10.80 3.38 10.54
CA LYS A 63 10.98 4.84 10.62
C LYS A 63 12.14 5.34 9.76
N ASN A 64 13.20 4.54 9.61
CA ASN A 64 14.37 4.89 8.79
C ASN A 64 14.06 5.05 7.30
N ILE A 65 13.02 4.39 6.79
CA ILE A 65 12.58 4.56 5.39
C ILE A 65 11.55 5.69 5.23
N CYS A 66 11.02 6.25 6.33
CA CYS A 66 10.11 7.38 6.33
C CYS A 66 10.89 8.70 6.20
N ASP A 67 11.71 8.83 5.16
CA ASP A 67 12.60 9.97 4.91
C ASP A 67 11.97 11.07 4.03
N GLY A 68 10.69 10.93 3.70
CA GLY A 68 9.95 11.85 2.83
C GLY A 68 10.24 11.67 1.34
N LYS A 69 11.04 10.67 0.95
CA LYS A 69 11.29 10.34 -0.45
C LYS A 69 10.40 9.18 -0.92
N PRO A 70 10.12 9.10 -2.23
CA PRO A 70 9.46 7.92 -2.79
C PRO A 70 10.39 6.71 -2.74
N HIS A 71 9.87 5.60 -2.23
CA HIS A 71 10.50 4.28 -2.24
C HIS A 71 9.61 3.28 -2.96
N GLU A 72 10.22 2.17 -3.38
CA GLU A 72 9.54 1.04 -3.98
C GLU A 72 9.31 -0.04 -2.92
N PHE A 73 8.10 -0.58 -2.89
CA PHE A 73 7.66 -1.58 -1.93
C PHE A 73 7.05 -2.76 -2.66
N LEU A 74 7.33 -3.95 -2.15
CA LEU A 74 6.74 -5.19 -2.63
C LEU A 74 6.13 -5.93 -1.44
N THR A 75 4.81 -6.06 -1.46
CA THR A 75 4.08 -6.94 -0.54
C THR A 75 4.02 -8.32 -1.16
N VAL A 76 4.45 -9.36 -0.44
CA VAL A 76 4.40 -10.74 -0.90
C VAL A 76 3.37 -11.51 -0.08
N PHE A 77 2.42 -12.13 -0.77
CA PHE A 77 1.34 -12.92 -0.18
C PHE A 77 1.74 -14.39 -0.05
N SER A 78 0.98 -15.15 0.74
CA SER A 78 1.25 -16.56 1.02
C SER A 78 1.09 -17.48 -0.20
N ASP A 79 0.34 -17.04 -1.21
CA ASP A 79 0.17 -17.75 -2.48
C ASP A 79 1.28 -17.43 -3.50
N GLY A 80 2.25 -16.59 -3.12
CA GLY A 80 3.37 -16.17 -3.96
C GLY A 80 3.08 -14.95 -4.83
N THR A 81 1.82 -14.51 -4.94
CA THR A 81 1.47 -13.24 -5.61
C THR A 81 1.93 -12.05 -4.76
N GLY A 82 1.87 -10.84 -5.32
CA GLY A 82 2.26 -9.66 -4.58
C GLY A 82 1.63 -8.38 -5.10
N THR A 83 1.69 -7.34 -4.28
CA THR A 83 1.33 -5.99 -4.68
C THR A 83 2.59 -5.13 -4.64
N TYR A 84 2.99 -4.64 -5.80
CA TYR A 84 3.99 -3.60 -5.94
C TYR A 84 3.34 -2.24 -5.67
N CYS A 85 3.98 -1.41 -4.86
CA CYS A 85 3.64 -0.01 -4.79
C CYS A 85 4.87 0.88 -4.71
N LYS A 86 4.75 2.08 -5.26
CA LYS A 86 5.76 3.13 -5.16
C LYS A 86 5.14 4.34 -4.51
N GLY A 87 5.80 4.91 -3.52
CA GLY A 87 5.22 6.02 -2.77
C GLY A 87 6.07 6.49 -1.61
N THR A 88 5.56 7.47 -0.87
CA THR A 88 6.23 7.98 0.33
C THR A 88 5.67 7.28 1.56
N ALA A 89 6.55 6.78 2.43
CA ALA A 89 6.16 6.04 3.62
C ALA A 89 6.08 6.93 4.87
N GLN A 90 5.12 6.59 5.73
CA GLN A 90 4.92 7.15 7.05
C GLN A 90 4.64 6.02 8.04
N THR A 91 5.00 6.21 9.31
CA THR A 91 4.66 5.25 10.36
C THR A 91 4.37 5.92 11.68
N TRP A 92 3.40 5.36 12.40
CA TRP A 92 3.00 5.78 13.74
C TRP A 92 2.58 4.57 14.58
N LYS A 93 2.52 4.79 15.90
CA LYS A 93 2.12 3.77 16.87
C LYS A 93 0.60 3.76 16.96
N ASN A 94 0.01 2.59 16.98
CA ASN A 94 -1.44 2.45 17.16
C ASN A 94 -1.78 2.52 18.66
N GLU A 95 -3.04 2.85 18.97
CA GLU A 95 -3.54 2.75 20.33
C GLU A 95 -3.51 1.29 20.81
N PHE A 96 -3.27 1.09 22.10
CA PHE A 96 -3.35 -0.22 22.72
C PHE A 96 -3.69 -0.08 24.21
N SER A 97 -4.33 -1.11 24.77
CA SER A 97 -4.63 -1.22 26.19
C SER A 97 -3.78 -2.31 26.86
N ALA A 98 -3.78 -2.35 28.20
CA ALA A 98 -3.05 -3.36 28.95
C ALA A 98 -3.52 -4.78 28.58
N GLY A 99 -2.59 -5.64 28.16
CA GLY A 99 -2.87 -7.01 27.72
C GLY A 99 -3.07 -7.18 26.21
N SER A 100 -3.09 -6.08 25.44
CA SER A 100 -3.15 -6.14 23.97
C SER A 100 -1.76 -6.12 23.33
N ALA A 101 -1.65 -6.69 22.12
CA ALA A 101 -0.45 -6.58 21.31
C ALA A 101 -0.20 -5.10 20.95
N GLN A 102 1.06 -4.68 21.01
CA GLN A 102 1.44 -3.35 20.54
C GLN A 102 1.62 -3.38 19.02
N GLU A 103 0.91 -2.50 18.34
CA GLU A 103 0.89 -2.44 16.88
C GLU A 103 1.30 -1.05 16.39
N ALA A 104 1.69 -0.99 15.12
CA ALA A 104 1.98 0.23 14.41
C ALA A 104 1.49 0.10 12.97
N THR A 105 1.18 1.24 12.37
CA THR A 105 0.77 1.32 10.96
C THR A 105 1.93 1.84 10.12
N LEU A 106 2.18 1.18 9.00
CA LEU A 106 2.96 1.68 7.87
C LEU A 106 1.95 2.17 6.82
N HIS A 107 1.94 3.47 6.59
CA HIS A 107 1.11 4.13 5.60
C HIS A 107 1.97 4.53 4.41
N ILE A 108 1.53 4.17 3.21
CA ILE A 108 2.20 4.56 1.98
C ILE A 108 1.23 5.40 1.16
N VAL A 109 1.63 6.64 0.92
CA VAL A 109 0.99 7.51 -0.07
C VAL A 109 1.52 7.07 -1.42
N ALA A 110 0.79 6.14 -2.05
CA ALA A 110 1.21 5.51 -3.29
C ALA A 110 0.99 6.44 -4.49
N THR A 111 1.98 6.49 -5.37
CA THR A 111 1.90 7.11 -6.70
C THR A 111 1.69 6.06 -7.80
N GLU A 112 2.02 4.80 -7.50
CA GLU A 112 1.86 3.66 -8.41
C GLU A 112 1.52 2.43 -7.58
N ILE A 113 0.55 1.64 -8.05
CA ILE A 113 0.16 0.36 -7.47
C ILE A 113 -0.07 -0.62 -8.62
N ALA A 114 0.53 -1.80 -8.52
CA ALA A 114 0.33 -2.87 -9.49
C ALA A 114 0.38 -4.23 -8.79
N ASP A 115 -0.63 -5.06 -9.03
CA ASP A 115 -0.56 -6.46 -8.63
C ASP A 115 0.39 -7.23 -9.54
N LYS A 116 1.04 -8.24 -8.95
CA LYS A 116 2.09 -9.05 -9.54
C LYS A 116 1.79 -10.52 -9.38
N THR A 117 2.01 -11.28 -10.45
CA THR A 117 1.92 -12.74 -10.41
C THR A 117 3.07 -13.34 -9.61
N ALA A 118 2.98 -14.62 -9.25
CA ALA A 118 4.05 -15.31 -8.55
C ALA A 118 5.37 -15.33 -9.35
N GLU A 119 5.29 -15.44 -10.68
CA GLU A 119 6.46 -15.37 -11.56
C GLU A 119 7.10 -13.98 -11.52
N GLU A 120 6.30 -12.92 -11.57
CA GLU A 120 6.79 -11.54 -11.51
C GLU A 120 7.41 -11.21 -10.14
N VAL A 121 6.78 -11.65 -9.04
CA VAL A 121 7.33 -11.50 -7.69
C VAL A 121 8.68 -12.20 -7.59
N THR A 122 8.79 -13.43 -8.10
CA THR A 122 10.05 -14.19 -8.10
C THR A 122 11.13 -13.45 -8.90
N ALA A 123 10.79 -12.88 -10.05
CA ALA A 123 11.72 -12.09 -10.86
C ALA A 123 12.18 -10.79 -10.16
N LEU A 124 11.29 -10.15 -9.40
CA LEU A 124 11.62 -8.94 -8.62
C LEU A 124 12.51 -9.23 -7.41
N LEU A 125 12.48 -10.46 -6.88
CA LEU A 125 13.26 -10.88 -5.71
C LEU A 125 14.64 -11.49 -6.05
N ALA A 126 14.90 -11.83 -7.31
CA ALA A 126 16.13 -12.48 -7.78
C ALA A 126 17.36 -11.54 -7.80
#